data_AF-A0AAW6CIL1-F1
#
_entry.id   AF-A0AAW6CIL1-F1
#
_cell.length_a   1.000
_cell.length_b   1.000
_cell.length_c   1.000
_cell.angle_alpha   90.00
_cell.angle_beta   90.00
_cell.angle_gamma   90.00
#
_symmetry.space_group_name_H-M   'P 1'
#
loop_
_entity.id
_entity.type
_entity.pdbx_description
1 polymer ?
#
loop_
_entity_poly.entity_id
_entity_poly.type
_entity_poly.pdbx_seq_one_letter_code
_entity_poly.pdbx_strand_id
1 'polypeptide(L)'
;MKYKEVYLALNQRKLDAPGFHYSDYSGWKAANQSYMTRQRPLWIVAEDPAAGRRMWICHDGSALSVTICKMNSEGHNCGVSHRLPCKNRTELAATLRTLFSMSESVA
;
A
#
# COMPACT_ATOMS: atom_id res chain seq x y z
N MET A 1 2.18 -7.36 -16.00
CA MET A 1 2.39 -6.01 -15.42
C MET A 1 3.38 -6.07 -14.25
N LYS A 2 4.26 -5.07 -14.08
CA LYS A 2 5.41 -5.10 -13.14
C LYS A 2 5.03 -5.34 -11.67
N TYR A 3 3.90 -4.82 -11.20
CA TYR A 3 3.40 -4.97 -9.83
C TYR A 3 2.03 -5.64 -9.77
N LYS A 4 1.74 -6.57 -10.70
CA LYS A 4 0.43 -7.22 -10.84
C LYS A 4 -0.12 -7.72 -9.49
N GLU A 5 0.68 -8.45 -8.73
CA GLU A 5 0.26 -9.03 -7.45
C GLU A 5 -0.08 -8.00 -6.37
N VAL A 6 0.59 -6.84 -6.37
CA VAL A 6 0.28 -5.73 -5.47
C VAL A 6 -1.10 -5.18 -5.78
N TYR A 7 -1.40 -4.91 -7.07
CA TYR A 7 -2.71 -4.42 -7.47
C TYR A 7 -3.82 -5.45 -7.26
N LEU A 8 -3.54 -6.74 -7.43
CA LEU A 8 -4.52 -7.79 -7.12
C LEU A 8 -4.88 -7.78 -5.63
N ALA A 9 -3.90 -7.68 -4.73
CA ALA A 9 -4.17 -7.59 -3.29
C ALA A 9 -4.99 -6.34 -2.93
N LEU A 10 -4.66 -5.18 -3.52
CA LEU A 10 -5.40 -3.93 -3.29
C LEU A 10 -6.84 -4.00 -3.83
N ASN A 11 -7.03 -4.55 -5.02
CA ASN A 11 -8.34 -4.66 -5.64
C ASN A 11 -9.22 -5.66 -4.89
N GLN A 12 -8.65 -6.76 -4.39
CA GLN A 12 -9.37 -7.69 -3.54
C GLN A 12 -9.84 -7.01 -2.25
N ARG A 13 -8.94 -6.28 -1.56
CA ARG A 13 -9.31 -5.52 -0.36
C ARG A 13 -10.39 -4.48 -0.62
N LYS A 14 -10.40 -3.85 -1.80
CA LYS A 14 -11.45 -2.91 -2.21
C LYS A 14 -12.84 -3.56 -2.34
N LEU A 15 -12.90 -4.85 -2.67
CA LEU A 15 -14.17 -5.60 -2.71
C LEU A 15 -14.62 -6.01 -1.30
N ASP A 16 -13.67 -6.38 -0.44
CA ASP A 16 -13.98 -7.02 0.84
C ASP A 16 -14.14 -6.02 2.01
N ALA A 17 -13.55 -4.82 1.93
CA ALA A 17 -13.54 -3.86 3.03
C ALA A 17 -14.27 -2.55 2.69
N PRO A 18 -15.38 -2.25 3.40
CA PRO A 18 -16.11 -1.00 3.21
C PRO A 18 -15.23 0.24 3.37
N GLY A 19 -15.36 1.18 2.43
CA GLY A 19 -14.62 2.45 2.44
C GLY A 19 -13.14 2.34 2.05
N PHE A 20 -12.61 1.14 1.81
CA PHE A 20 -11.25 0.98 1.34
C PHE A 20 -11.05 1.64 -0.02
N HIS A 21 -10.01 2.44 -0.13
CA HIS A 21 -9.61 3.04 -1.40
C HIS A 21 -8.10 3.27 -1.43
N TYR A 22 -7.56 3.45 -2.64
CA TYR A 22 -6.16 3.81 -2.81
C TYR A 22 -5.98 4.79 -3.95
N SER A 23 -4.98 5.65 -3.80
CA SER A 23 -4.50 6.59 -4.80
C SER A 23 -3.14 6.12 -5.31
N ASP A 24 -3.01 5.98 -6.63
CA ASP A 24 -1.81 5.47 -7.28
C ASP A 24 -1.06 6.62 -7.97
N TYR A 25 0.10 6.96 -7.42
CA TYR A 25 1.00 8.00 -7.94
C TYR A 25 2.26 7.40 -8.57
N SER A 26 2.21 6.11 -8.96
CA SER A 26 3.39 5.36 -9.36
C SER A 26 3.90 5.73 -10.75
N GLY A 27 5.21 5.94 -10.87
CA GLY A 27 5.86 6.29 -12.14
C GLY A 27 5.99 5.14 -13.15
N TRP A 28 5.80 3.87 -12.75
CA TRP A 28 6.07 2.73 -13.64
C TRP A 28 5.14 2.62 -14.84
N LYS A 29 3.95 3.24 -14.78
CA LYS A 29 2.98 3.27 -15.89
C LYS A 29 3.16 4.49 -16.79
N ALA A 30 4.04 5.44 -16.43
CA ALA A 30 4.19 6.67 -17.18
C ALA A 30 4.74 6.39 -18.59
N ALA A 31 4.07 6.92 -19.62
CA ALA A 31 4.47 6.77 -21.01
C ALA A 31 5.88 7.35 -21.26
N ASN A 32 6.18 8.49 -20.63
CA ASN A 32 7.49 9.11 -20.66
C ASN A 32 8.16 9.00 -19.28
N GLN A 33 9.34 8.39 -19.23
CA GLN A 33 10.09 8.19 -18.00
C GLN A 33 10.99 9.40 -17.71
N SER A 34 10.66 10.15 -16.67
CA SER A 34 11.52 11.21 -16.12
C SER A 34 12.42 10.66 -15.01
N TYR A 35 13.37 11.46 -14.55
CA TYR A 35 14.14 11.13 -13.35
C TYR A 35 13.24 10.82 -12.15
N MET A 36 12.20 11.64 -11.94
CA MET A 36 11.25 11.47 -10.83
C MET A 36 10.45 10.16 -10.94
N THR A 37 9.96 9.80 -12.14
CA THR A 37 9.19 8.55 -12.31
C THR A 37 10.06 7.30 -12.16
N ARG A 38 11.37 7.42 -12.44
CA ARG A 38 12.35 6.34 -12.21
C ARG A 38 12.75 6.21 -10.75
N GLN A 39 12.75 7.29 -9.97
CA GLN A 39 13.03 7.24 -8.54
C GLN A 39 11.89 6.63 -7.73
N ARG A 40 10.64 6.85 -8.17
CA ARG A 40 9.43 6.34 -7.51
C ARG A 40 8.63 5.42 -8.44
N PRO A 41 9.19 4.26 -8.81
CA PRO A 41 8.48 3.33 -9.66
C PRO A 41 7.24 2.74 -9.01
N LEU A 42 7.06 2.79 -7.68
CA LEU A 42 5.79 2.48 -7.02
C LEU A 42 5.55 3.48 -5.88
N TRP A 43 4.39 4.13 -5.87
CA TRP A 43 3.97 5.01 -4.79
C TRP A 43 2.44 5.00 -4.71
N ILE A 44 1.92 4.14 -3.83
CA ILE A 44 0.48 4.00 -3.60
C ILE A 44 0.18 4.41 -2.16
N VAL A 45 -0.84 5.24 -1.99
CA VAL A 45 -1.40 5.56 -0.67
C VAL A 45 -2.75 4.85 -0.57
N ALA A 46 -2.89 3.96 0.40
CA ALA A 46 -4.13 3.21 0.63
C ALA A 46 -4.71 3.56 2.00
N GLU A 47 -6.02 3.77 2.05
CA GLU A 47 -6.77 4.01 3.28
C GLU A 47 -7.72 2.86 3.51
N ASP A 48 -7.69 2.33 4.73
CA ASP A 48 -8.47 1.17 5.14
C ASP A 48 -9.23 1.54 6.43
N PRO A 49 -10.35 2.29 6.31
CA PRO A 49 -11.13 2.74 7.46
C PRO A 49 -11.65 1.57 8.32
N ALA A 50 -12.02 0.45 7.69
CA ALA A 50 -12.44 -0.76 8.37
C ALA A 50 -11.37 -1.31 9.33
N ALA A 51 -10.08 -1.10 9.03
CA ALA A 51 -8.96 -1.47 9.90
C ALA A 51 -8.32 -0.26 10.61
N GLY A 52 -8.91 0.94 10.52
CA GLY A 52 -8.41 2.16 11.15
C GLY A 52 -6.96 2.52 10.78
N ARG A 53 -6.55 2.34 9.52
CA ARG A 53 -5.14 2.54 9.10
C ARG A 53 -4.98 3.15 7.70
N ARG A 54 -3.89 3.90 7.53
CA ARG A 54 -3.35 4.37 6.25
C ARG A 54 -2.04 3.65 5.95
N MET A 55 -1.82 3.31 4.69
CA MET A 55 -0.64 2.61 4.20
C MET A 55 0.02 3.34 3.05
N TRP A 56 1.36 3.37 3.04
CA TRP A 56 2.18 3.81 1.91
C TRP A 56 2.95 2.62 1.38
N ILE A 57 2.71 2.28 0.11
CA ILE A 57 3.29 1.12 -0.55
C ILE A 57 4.25 1.67 -1.59
N CYS A 58 5.55 1.55 -1.29
CA CYS A 58 6.59 2.25 -2.01
C CYS A 58 7.60 1.29 -2.62
N HIS A 59 8.10 1.66 -3.78
CA HIS A 59 9.34 1.19 -4.35
C HIS A 59 10.16 2.44 -4.66
N ASP A 60 11.14 2.74 -3.80
CA ASP A 60 12.00 3.91 -3.89
C ASP A 60 13.43 3.45 -4.16
N GLY A 61 13.94 3.71 -5.37
CA GLY A 61 15.22 3.17 -5.81
C GLY A 61 15.22 1.62 -5.84
N SER A 62 15.98 0.99 -4.95
CA SER A 62 16.03 -0.48 -4.78
C SER A 62 15.20 -0.99 -3.59
N ALA A 63 14.63 -0.10 -2.77
CA ALA A 63 13.93 -0.47 -1.55
C ALA A 63 12.43 -0.61 -1.80
N LEU A 64 11.86 -1.74 -1.38
CA LEU A 64 10.42 -1.98 -1.34
C LEU A 64 9.95 -1.93 0.12
N SER A 65 8.83 -1.28 0.40
CA SER A 65 8.27 -1.25 1.75
C SER A 65 6.78 -0.95 1.80
N VAL A 66 6.14 -1.39 2.88
CA VAL A 66 4.84 -0.88 3.33
C VAL A 66 5.05 -0.08 4.62
N THR A 67 4.66 1.18 4.65
CA THR A 67 4.57 1.96 5.88
C THR A 67 3.11 2.01 6.31
N ILE A 68 2.81 1.77 7.58
CA ILE A 68 1.46 1.71 8.14
C ILE A 68 1.36 2.76 9.25
N CYS A 69 0.28 3.53 9.28
CA CYS A 69 -0.03 4.45 10.36
C CYS A 69 -1.50 4.28 10.76
N LYS A 70 -1.79 4.45 12.05
CA LYS A 70 -3.17 4.44 12.55
C LYS A 70 -3.89 5.70 12.07
N MET A 71 -5.18 5.58 11.77
CA MET A 71 -6.08 6.68 11.49
C MET A 71 -6.99 6.93 12.69
N ASN A 72 -7.29 8.19 12.98
CA ASN A 72 -8.39 8.55 13.89
C ASN A 72 -9.74 8.51 13.17
N SER A 73 -10.83 8.78 13.89
CA SER A 73 -12.20 8.79 13.34
C SER A 73 -12.45 9.84 12.25
N GLU A 74 -11.61 10.88 12.17
CA GLU A 74 -11.65 11.91 11.13
C GLU A 74 -10.81 11.55 9.89
N GLY A 75 -10.12 10.40 9.92
CA GLY A 75 -9.23 9.96 8.84
C GLY A 75 -7.83 10.59 8.86
N HIS A 76 -7.48 11.29 9.94
CA HIS A 76 -6.14 11.84 10.14
C HIS A 76 -5.20 10.77 10.70
N ASN A 77 -3.92 10.84 10.29
CA ASN A 77 -2.88 10.00 10.86
C ASN A 77 -2.72 10.31 12.35
N CYS A 78 -2.62 9.28 13.18
CA CYS A 78 -2.34 9.43 14.60
C CYS A 78 -1.33 8.38 15.09
N GLY A 79 -0.49 8.78 16.04
CA GLY A 79 0.53 7.91 16.60
C GLY A 79 1.72 7.64 15.66
N VAL A 80 2.47 6.60 15.99
CA VAL A 80 3.73 6.24 15.31
C VAL A 80 3.44 5.43 14.04
N SER A 81 4.22 5.67 12.99
CA SER A 81 4.19 4.86 11.78
C SER A 81 5.18 3.70 11.86
N HIS A 82 4.79 2.54 11.35
CA HIS A 82 5.62 1.34 11.30
C HIS A 82 5.96 1.02 9.85
N ARG A 83 7.25 0.89 9.55
CA ARG A 83 7.74 0.55 8.21
C ARG A 83 8.18 -0.90 8.13
N LEU A 84 7.59 -1.64 7.20
CA LEU A 84 7.90 -3.02 6.89
C LEU A 84 8.70 -3.06 5.57
N PRO A 85 10.03 -3.28 5.60
CA PRO A 85 10.79 -3.49 4.39
C PRO A 85 10.44 -4.82 3.74
N CYS A 86 10.55 -4.91 2.43
CA CYS A 86 10.33 -6.12 1.64
C CYS A 86 11.51 -6.31 0.69
N LYS A 87 11.99 -7.56 0.54
CA LYS A 87 13.16 -7.86 -0.31
C LYS A 87 12.80 -7.84 -1.79
N ASN A 88 11.56 -8.16 -2.13
CA ASN A 88 11.09 -8.22 -3.51
C ASN A 88 9.58 -7.97 -3.62
N ARG A 89 9.10 -7.88 -4.87
CA ARG A 89 7.69 -7.59 -5.18
C ARG A 89 6.72 -8.68 -4.73
N THR A 90 7.17 -9.93 -4.68
CA THR A 90 6.37 -11.06 -4.20
C THR A 90 6.15 -10.97 -2.70
N GLU A 91 7.21 -10.67 -1.95
CA GLU A 91 7.13 -10.41 -0.51
C GLU A 91 6.28 -9.18 -0.23
N LEU A 92 6.41 -8.11 -1.00
CA LEU A 92 5.56 -6.93 -0.86
C LEU A 92 4.07 -7.26 -1.00
N ALA A 93 3.70 -8.06 -2.00
CA ALA A 93 2.32 -8.50 -2.19
C ALA A 93 1.86 -9.47 -1.07
N ALA A 94 2.74 -10.36 -0.60
CA ALA A 94 2.44 -11.25 0.51
C ALA A 94 2.20 -10.48 1.81
N THR A 95 3.05 -9.49 2.14
CA THR A 95 2.90 -8.60 3.28
C THR A 95 1.54 -7.90 3.25
N LEU A 96 1.12 -7.37 2.09
CA LEU A 96 -0.21 -6.76 1.95
C LEU A 96 -1.34 -7.75 2.24
N ARG A 97 -1.28 -8.96 1.70
CA ARG A 97 -2.29 -9.99 1.97
C ARG A 97 -2.38 -10.31 3.46
N THR A 98 -1.24 -10.52 4.11
CA THR A 98 -1.19 -10.76 5.57
C THR A 98 -1.81 -9.61 6.35
N LEU A 99 -1.47 -8.35 5.99
CA LEU A 99 -2.05 -7.17 6.63
C LEU A 99 -3.57 -7.10 6.46
N PHE A 100 -4.09 -7.47 5.29
CA PHE A 100 -5.52 -7.48 5.02
C PHE A 100 -6.25 -8.59 5.80
N SER A 101 -5.69 -9.80 5.87
CA SER A 101 -6.28 -10.90 6.64
C SER A 101 -6.26 -10.67 8.16
N MET A 102 -5.24 -9.99 8.71
CA MET A 102 -5.18 -9.70 10.17
C MET A 102 -6.30 -8.79 10.68
N SER A 103 -7.00 -8.08 9.80
CA SER A 103 -8.10 -7.18 10.18
C SER A 103 -9.47 -7.87 10.28
N GLU A 104 -9.56 -9.17 9.97
CA GLU A 104 -10.80 -9.95 10.05
C GLU A 104 -11.06 -10.52 11.46
N SER A 105 -10.13 -10.32 12.40
CA SER A 105 -10.19 -10.88 13.76
C SER A 105 -10.81 -9.91 14.78
N VAL A 106 -11.97 -9.33 14.51
CA VAL A 106 -12.88 -8.81 15.55
C VAL A 106 -14.31 -9.00 15.07
N ALA A 107 -14.91 -10.12 15.50
CA ALA A 107 -16.36 -10.31 15.57
C ALA A 107 -16.79 -10.14 17.03
#